data_AF-A0A1D6PKI2-F1
#
_entry.id   AF-A0A1D6PKI2-F1
#
_cell.length_a   1.000
_cell.length_b   1.000
_cell.length_c   1.000
_cell.angle_alpha   90.00
_cell.angle_beta   90.00
_cell.angle_gamma   90.00
#
_symmetry.space_group_name_H-M   'P 1'
#
loop_
_entity.id
_entity.type
_entity.pdbx_description
1 polymer ?
#
loop_
_entity_poly.entity_id
_entity_poly.type
_entity_poly.pdbx_seq_one_letter_code
_entity_poly.pdbx_strand_id
1 'polypeptide(L)'
;MMKSENLFASQGGPIILSQIENEYGPEGREFGAAGQAYINWAAKMAVGLGTGVPWVMCKEEDAPDPVINACNGFYCDAFSPNKPYKPTMWTEAWSGWFTEFGGTIRQRPVEDLAFAVARFVQKGGSFINYYMYHGGTNFGRTAGGPFITTSYDYDAPIDEYGLVREPKHSHLKELHRAVKLCEQALVSVDPAITTLGTMQEARVFQSPSGCAAFLANYNSNSYAKVVFNNEQYSLPPWSISILPD
;
A
#
# COMPACT_ATOMS: atom_id res chain seq x y z
N MET A 1 0.34 -5.97 -27.93
CA MET A 1 -0.02 -7.13 -27.08
C MET A 1 -1.14 -6.77 -26.12
N MET A 2 -0.91 -6.03 -25.02
CA MET A 2 -2.00 -5.77 -24.05
C MET A 2 -3.26 -5.12 -24.65
N LYS A 3 -3.09 -4.13 -25.54
CA LYS A 3 -4.22 -3.54 -26.29
C LYS A 3 -4.88 -4.48 -27.30
N SER A 4 -4.09 -5.30 -28.00
CA SER A 4 -4.63 -6.21 -29.02
C SER A 4 -5.46 -7.33 -28.38
N GLU A 5 -5.14 -7.69 -27.14
CA GLU A 5 -5.86 -8.68 -26.33
C GLU A 5 -6.97 -8.07 -25.45
N ASN A 6 -7.30 -6.78 -25.63
CA ASN A 6 -8.32 -6.06 -24.84
C ASN A 6 -8.15 -6.16 -23.31
N LEU A 7 -6.90 -6.11 -22.83
CA LEU A 7 -6.62 -6.33 -21.41
C LEU A 7 -6.73 -5.07 -20.53
N PHE A 8 -6.80 -3.87 -21.11
CA PHE A 8 -7.04 -2.65 -20.33
C PHE A 8 -8.50 -2.50 -19.91
N ALA A 9 -8.75 -1.95 -18.72
CA ALA A 9 -10.11 -1.70 -18.23
C ALA A 9 -10.92 -0.77 -19.14
N SER A 10 -10.26 0.15 -19.84
CA SER A 10 -10.83 0.97 -20.92
C SER A 10 -11.39 0.15 -22.09
N GLN A 11 -10.95 -1.11 -22.23
CA GLN A 11 -11.39 -2.09 -23.23
C GLN A 11 -12.24 -3.22 -22.62
N GLY A 12 -12.59 -3.15 -21.33
CA GLY A 12 -13.29 -4.20 -20.59
C GLY A 12 -12.39 -5.27 -19.96
N GLY A 13 -11.07 -5.12 -20.02
CA GLY A 13 -10.10 -6.03 -19.41
C GLY A 13 -9.74 -5.71 -17.95
N PRO A 14 -8.83 -6.48 -17.34
CA PRO A 14 -8.52 -6.35 -15.91
C PRO A 14 -7.46 -5.28 -15.54
N ILE A 15 -6.70 -4.75 -16.50
CA ILE A 15 -5.60 -3.80 -16.20
C ILE A 15 -6.18 -2.42 -15.90
N ILE A 16 -6.14 -2.01 -14.63
CA ILE A 16 -6.64 -0.70 -14.15
C ILE A 16 -5.55 0.36 -13.97
N LEU A 17 -4.28 -0.03 -13.98
CA LEU A 17 -3.13 0.82 -13.68
C LEU A 17 -1.90 0.28 -14.42
N SER A 18 -0.97 1.15 -14.79
CA SER A 18 0.34 0.75 -15.33
C SER A 18 1.45 1.58 -14.71
N GLN A 19 2.59 0.96 -14.43
CA GLN A 19 3.77 1.67 -13.93
C GLN A 19 4.79 1.84 -15.06
N ILE A 20 5.36 3.05 -15.15
CA ILE A 20 6.54 3.32 -15.96
C ILE A 20 7.69 3.65 -15.00
N GLU A 21 8.88 3.13 -15.29
CA GLU A 21 10.02 3.17 -14.37
C GLU A 21 9.79 2.46 -13.02
N ASN A 22 10.82 2.39 -12.19
CA ASN A 22 10.71 1.85 -10.84
C ASN A 22 11.69 2.52 -9.87
N GLU A 23 11.14 3.25 -8.88
CA GLU A 23 11.91 3.96 -7.86
C GLU A 23 13.03 4.85 -8.41
N TYR A 24 12.82 5.53 -9.54
CA TYR A 24 13.89 6.28 -10.21
C TYR A 24 14.26 7.59 -9.50
N GLY A 25 13.38 8.17 -8.68
CA GLY A 25 13.59 9.49 -8.06
C GLY A 25 14.93 9.68 -7.32
N PRO A 26 15.41 8.73 -6.49
CA PRO A 26 16.75 8.78 -5.92
C PRO A 26 17.87 8.84 -6.99
N GLU A 27 17.85 7.95 -7.97
CA GLU A 27 18.83 7.86 -9.06
C GLU A 27 18.78 9.10 -9.97
N GLY A 28 17.59 9.55 -10.32
CA GLY A 28 17.34 10.75 -11.12
C GLY A 28 17.96 11.99 -10.48
N ARG A 29 17.91 12.10 -9.15
CA ARG A 29 18.58 13.17 -8.40
C ARG A 29 20.11 13.11 -8.54
N GLU A 30 20.70 11.93 -8.56
CA GLU A 30 22.15 11.77 -8.79
C GLU A 30 22.57 12.19 -10.20
N PHE A 31 21.71 11.95 -11.20
CA PHE A 31 21.94 12.37 -12.59
C PHE A 31 21.57 13.85 -12.85
N GLY A 32 21.01 14.56 -11.87
CA GLY A 32 20.64 15.97 -11.98
C GLY A 32 19.74 16.26 -13.18
N ALA A 33 20.13 17.24 -14.00
CA ALA A 33 19.34 17.68 -15.16
C ALA A 33 19.10 16.58 -16.20
N ALA A 34 20.03 15.62 -16.34
CA ALA A 34 19.85 14.50 -17.27
C ALA A 34 18.78 13.52 -16.76
N GLY A 35 18.77 13.23 -15.45
CA GLY A 35 17.74 12.40 -14.82
C GLY A 35 16.36 13.06 -14.91
N GLN A 36 16.29 14.37 -14.66
CA GLN A 36 15.06 15.14 -14.83
C GLN A 36 14.54 15.11 -16.28
N ALA A 37 15.42 15.25 -17.27
CA ALA A 37 15.03 15.18 -18.68
C ALA A 37 14.51 13.78 -19.04
N TYR A 38 15.14 12.74 -18.51
CA TYR A 38 14.76 11.35 -18.70
C TYR A 38 13.38 11.05 -18.12
N ILE A 39 13.12 11.37 -16.85
CA ILE A 39 11.84 11.03 -16.22
C ILE A 39 10.66 11.74 -16.88
N ASN A 40 10.86 13.00 -17.29
CA ASN A 40 9.88 13.76 -18.07
C ASN A 40 9.61 13.10 -19.44
N TRP A 41 10.65 12.64 -20.12
CA TRP A 41 10.50 11.89 -21.37
C TRP A 41 9.76 10.57 -21.15
N ALA A 42 10.11 9.80 -20.11
CA ALA A 42 9.54 8.49 -19.83
C ALA A 42 8.04 8.60 -19.54
N ALA A 43 7.65 9.56 -18.69
CA ALA A 43 6.25 9.85 -18.39
C ALA A 43 5.48 10.28 -19.65
N LYS A 44 6.02 11.21 -20.45
CA LYS A 44 5.39 11.67 -21.69
C LYS A 44 5.21 10.53 -22.69
N MET A 45 6.21 9.67 -22.84
CA MET A 45 6.16 8.50 -23.71
C MET A 45 5.06 7.54 -23.25
N ALA A 46 5.05 7.16 -21.97
CA ALA A 46 4.10 6.21 -21.41
C ALA A 46 2.64 6.71 -21.55
N VAL A 47 2.38 7.96 -21.20
CA VAL A 47 1.06 8.59 -21.36
C VAL A 47 0.66 8.64 -22.83
N GLY A 48 1.61 8.96 -23.72
CA GLY A 48 1.42 8.96 -25.18
C GLY A 48 1.05 7.61 -25.78
N LEU A 49 1.27 6.49 -25.08
CA LEU A 49 0.82 5.17 -25.52
C LEU A 49 -0.72 5.04 -25.48
N GLY A 50 -1.42 5.92 -24.77
CA GLY A 50 -2.89 6.01 -24.79
C GLY A 50 -3.59 4.73 -24.34
N THR A 51 -3.18 4.16 -23.21
CA THR A 51 -3.75 2.91 -22.64
C THR A 51 -5.21 3.07 -22.18
N GLY A 52 -5.65 4.31 -21.93
CA GLY A 52 -6.99 4.61 -21.42
C GLY A 52 -7.16 4.35 -19.92
N VAL A 53 -6.09 4.00 -19.21
CA VAL A 53 -6.04 3.86 -17.75
C VAL A 53 -4.86 4.69 -17.18
N PRO A 54 -4.88 5.04 -15.88
CA PRO A 54 -3.82 5.86 -15.29
C PRO A 54 -2.43 5.21 -15.32
N TRP A 55 -1.41 6.07 -15.28
CA TRP A 55 -0.01 5.69 -15.09
C TRP A 55 0.47 6.08 -13.69
N VAL A 56 1.34 5.26 -13.10
CA VAL A 56 1.97 5.49 -11.80
C VAL A 56 3.50 5.45 -11.92
N MET A 57 4.20 6.16 -11.02
CA MET A 57 5.64 6.06 -10.78
C MET A 57 5.85 5.96 -9.25
N CYS A 58 6.47 4.87 -8.77
CA CYS A 58 6.77 4.70 -7.35
C CYS A 58 8.05 5.46 -6.96
N LYS A 59 8.08 6.05 -5.75
CA LYS A 59 9.18 6.89 -5.22
C LYS A 59 9.66 8.02 -6.15
N GLU A 60 8.76 8.55 -6.97
CA GLU A 60 9.03 9.66 -7.90
C GLU A 60 8.31 10.93 -7.44
N GLU A 61 8.93 11.72 -6.55
CA GLU A 61 8.30 12.90 -5.93
C GLU A 61 7.83 13.94 -6.97
N ASP A 62 8.55 14.08 -8.07
CA ASP A 62 8.31 15.04 -9.13
C ASP A 62 7.66 14.43 -10.38
N ALA A 63 7.01 13.26 -10.26
CA ALA A 63 6.28 12.63 -11.37
C ALA A 63 5.35 13.63 -12.09
N PRO A 64 5.56 13.90 -13.39
CA PRO A 64 4.83 14.92 -14.11
C PRO A 64 3.39 14.48 -14.40
N ASP A 65 2.47 15.44 -14.45
CA ASP A 65 1.08 15.14 -14.78
C ASP A 65 0.93 14.51 -16.19
N PRO A 66 -0.02 13.58 -16.37
CA PRO A 66 -1.02 13.09 -15.40
C PRO A 66 -0.56 11.89 -14.55
N VAL A 67 0.74 11.55 -14.52
CA VAL A 67 1.25 10.37 -13.79
C VAL A 67 1.10 10.54 -12.29
N ILE A 68 0.64 9.49 -11.61
CA ILE A 68 0.47 9.48 -10.15
C ILE A 68 1.79 9.04 -9.51
N ASN A 69 2.32 9.81 -8.56
CA ASN A 69 3.42 9.32 -7.74
C ASN A 69 2.88 8.44 -6.61
N ALA A 70 3.60 7.36 -6.28
CA ALA A 70 3.19 6.40 -5.27
C ALA A 70 4.32 6.10 -4.27
N CYS A 71 3.95 5.51 -3.15
CA CYS A 71 4.86 5.16 -2.06
C CYS A 71 5.15 3.66 -2.02
N ASN A 72 6.37 3.32 -1.61
CA ASN A 72 6.84 1.97 -1.31
C ASN A 72 7.47 1.97 0.09
N GLY A 73 7.28 0.88 0.84
CA GLY A 73 7.89 0.78 2.16
C GLY A 73 7.17 -0.19 3.10
N PHE A 74 7.65 -0.24 4.34
CA PHE A 74 6.92 -0.89 5.45
C PHE A 74 5.71 -0.05 5.90
N TYR A 75 5.81 1.27 5.78
CA TYR A 75 4.81 2.25 6.16
C TYR A 75 4.75 3.37 5.11
N CYS A 76 3.55 3.72 4.68
CA CYS A 76 3.31 4.85 3.76
C CYS A 76 2.24 5.81 4.30
N ASP A 77 1.89 5.73 5.58
CA ASP A 77 0.84 6.56 6.19
C ASP A 77 1.21 8.05 6.31
N ALA A 78 2.46 8.42 6.08
CA ALA A 78 2.92 9.81 5.99
C ALA A 78 3.04 10.32 4.55
N PHE A 79 2.87 9.45 3.55
CA PHE A 79 2.98 9.83 2.15
C PHE A 79 1.81 10.71 1.72
N SER A 80 2.07 11.66 0.84
CA SER A 80 1.05 12.43 0.14
C SER A 80 1.48 12.58 -1.32
N PRO A 81 0.54 12.45 -2.28
CA PRO A 81 0.88 12.62 -3.68
C PRO A 81 1.30 14.05 -3.97
N ASN A 82 2.05 14.25 -5.05
CA ASN A 82 2.67 15.52 -5.40
C ASN A 82 1.70 16.60 -5.88
N LYS A 83 0.40 16.24 -6.01
CA LYS A 83 -0.71 17.13 -6.34
C LYS A 83 -1.96 16.76 -5.54
N PRO A 84 -2.80 17.73 -5.14
CA PRO A 84 -3.97 17.48 -4.28
C PRO A 84 -5.11 16.72 -4.97
N TYR A 85 -5.12 16.66 -6.31
CA TYR A 85 -6.13 15.93 -7.10
C TYR A 85 -5.70 14.50 -7.45
N LYS A 86 -4.52 14.06 -7.01
CA LYS A 86 -4.06 12.68 -7.20
C LYS A 86 -4.44 11.85 -5.97
N PRO A 87 -4.79 10.56 -6.15
CA PRO A 87 -5.05 9.67 -5.01
C PRO A 87 -3.75 9.27 -4.32
N THR A 88 -3.83 8.99 -3.02
CA THR A 88 -2.71 8.44 -2.24
C THR A 88 -2.60 6.93 -2.46
N MET A 89 -1.50 6.48 -3.08
CA MET A 89 -1.30 5.08 -3.47
C MET A 89 -0.03 4.48 -2.83
N TRP A 90 -0.16 3.26 -2.32
CA TRP A 90 0.93 2.45 -1.76
C TRP A 90 1.16 1.23 -2.66
N THR A 91 2.14 1.33 -3.55
CA THR A 91 2.46 0.32 -4.57
C THR A 91 3.21 -0.89 -4.02
N GLU A 92 3.93 -0.73 -2.91
CA GLU A 92 4.64 -1.86 -2.27
C GLU A 92 4.54 -1.80 -0.74
N ALA A 93 3.49 -2.42 -0.19
CA ALA A 93 3.39 -2.73 1.23
C ALA A 93 4.21 -3.98 1.53
N TRP A 94 5.46 -3.78 1.96
CA TRP A 94 6.42 -4.87 2.12
C TRP A 94 5.94 -5.90 3.15
N SER A 95 5.64 -7.12 2.72
CA SER A 95 5.12 -8.19 3.59
C SER A 95 6.18 -8.89 4.43
N GLY A 96 7.45 -8.61 4.15
CA GLY A 96 8.65 -9.22 4.69
C GLY A 96 9.87 -8.67 3.95
N TRP A 97 10.86 -9.51 3.65
CA TRP A 97 12.02 -9.14 2.84
C TRP A 97 12.51 -10.31 1.99
N PHE A 98 13.25 -10.01 0.92
CA PHE A 98 13.93 -11.05 0.14
C PHE A 98 15.04 -11.72 0.97
N THR A 99 15.41 -12.94 0.59
CA THR A 99 16.51 -13.67 1.24
C THR A 99 17.75 -13.64 0.34
N GLU A 100 18.91 -13.46 0.96
CA GLU A 100 20.21 -13.43 0.30
C GLU A 100 20.99 -14.70 0.63
N PHE A 101 21.83 -15.18 -0.29
CA PHE A 101 22.74 -16.28 0.00
C PHE A 101 23.71 -15.88 1.12
N GLY A 102 23.67 -16.62 2.24
CA GLY A 102 24.41 -16.29 3.47
C GLY A 102 23.69 -15.34 4.42
N GLY A 103 22.51 -14.83 4.03
CA GLY A 103 21.65 -13.99 4.86
C GLY A 103 20.65 -14.78 5.71
N THR A 104 19.88 -14.06 6.52
CA THR A 104 18.77 -14.63 7.32
C THR A 104 17.44 -14.46 6.61
N ILE A 105 16.51 -15.39 6.86
CA ILE A 105 15.11 -15.24 6.45
C ILE A 105 14.48 -14.17 7.35
N ARG A 106 14.05 -13.05 6.76
CA ARG A 106 13.44 -11.95 7.50
C ARG A 106 11.92 -12.03 7.38
N GLN A 107 11.25 -12.02 8.54
CA GLN A 107 9.80 -12.08 8.63
C GLN A 107 9.24 -10.76 9.15
N ARG A 108 8.00 -10.45 8.77
CA ARG A 108 7.22 -9.30 9.28
C ARG A 108 5.96 -9.82 9.97
N PRO A 109 5.75 -9.52 11.26
CA PRO A 109 4.53 -9.87 11.97
C PRO A 109 3.28 -9.37 11.22
N VAL A 110 2.21 -10.18 11.19
CA VAL A 110 0.99 -9.77 10.49
C VAL A 110 0.29 -8.63 11.20
N GLU A 111 0.40 -8.55 12.52
CA GLU A 111 -0.15 -7.49 13.35
C GLU A 111 0.45 -6.13 12.94
N ASP A 112 1.75 -6.08 12.67
CA ASP A 112 2.45 -4.89 12.19
C ASP A 112 2.02 -4.51 10.76
N LEU A 113 1.93 -5.49 9.85
CA LEU A 113 1.48 -5.26 8.48
C LEU A 113 0.01 -4.77 8.45
N ALA A 114 -0.86 -5.39 9.22
CA ALA A 114 -2.27 -5.02 9.35
C ALA A 114 -2.42 -3.63 9.96
N PHE A 115 -1.65 -3.33 11.01
CA PHE A 115 -1.58 -1.99 11.58
C PHE A 115 -1.14 -0.95 10.56
N ALA A 116 -0.07 -1.20 9.81
CA ALA A 116 0.43 -0.27 8.80
C ALA A 116 -0.60 -0.01 7.68
N VAL A 117 -1.29 -1.06 7.23
CA VAL A 117 -2.38 -0.97 6.24
C VAL A 117 -3.57 -0.18 6.80
N ALA A 118 -4.07 -0.52 7.99
CA ALA A 118 -5.16 0.21 8.62
C ALA A 118 -4.78 1.69 8.85
N ARG A 119 -3.53 1.96 9.22
CA ARG A 119 -3.00 3.32 9.44
C ARG A 119 -2.94 4.14 8.16
N PHE A 120 -2.65 3.50 7.03
CA PHE A 120 -2.70 4.12 5.70
C PHE A 120 -4.15 4.41 5.28
N VAL A 121 -5.05 3.42 5.40
CA VAL A 121 -6.47 3.56 5.02
C VAL A 121 -7.15 4.67 5.82
N GLN A 122 -6.98 4.69 7.16
CA GLN A 122 -7.64 5.69 8.01
C GLN A 122 -7.24 7.13 7.67
N LYS A 123 -6.11 7.34 6.97
CA LYS A 123 -5.61 8.64 6.53
C LYS A 123 -6.04 9.03 5.10
N GLY A 124 -6.96 8.28 4.49
CA GLY A 124 -7.42 8.50 3.12
C GLY A 124 -6.57 7.78 2.06
N GLY A 125 -5.72 6.84 2.47
CA GLY A 125 -5.02 5.95 1.54
C GLY A 125 -6.01 5.07 0.78
N SER A 126 -5.95 5.07 -0.55
CA SER A 126 -7.02 4.52 -1.41
C SER A 126 -6.57 3.40 -2.36
N PHE A 127 -5.27 3.08 -2.39
CA PHE A 127 -4.73 1.92 -3.09
C PHE A 127 -3.57 1.32 -2.28
N ILE A 128 -3.59 0.00 -2.08
CA ILE A 128 -2.55 -0.74 -1.36
C ILE A 128 -2.27 -2.03 -2.12
N ASN A 129 -1.00 -2.33 -2.35
CA ASN A 129 -0.56 -3.58 -2.93
C ASN A 129 0.48 -4.26 -2.02
N TYR A 130 0.26 -5.53 -1.69
CA TYR A 130 1.23 -6.31 -0.90
C TYR A 130 2.40 -6.75 -1.78
N TYR A 131 3.59 -6.29 -1.44
CA TYR A 131 4.84 -6.74 -2.05
C TYR A 131 5.57 -7.64 -1.03
N MET A 132 5.40 -8.96 -1.04
CA MET A 132 4.68 -9.78 -2.02
C MET A 132 3.41 -10.37 -1.42
N TYR A 133 2.36 -10.54 -2.23
CA TYR A 133 1.22 -11.38 -1.84
C TYR A 133 1.53 -12.88 -2.02
N HIS A 134 2.23 -13.20 -3.11
CA HIS A 134 2.92 -14.48 -3.33
C HIS A 134 4.31 -14.14 -3.88
N GLY A 135 5.35 -14.60 -3.20
CA GLY A 135 6.73 -14.35 -3.61
C GLY A 135 7.26 -15.37 -4.63
N GLY A 136 7.13 -16.66 -4.33
CA GLY A 136 7.48 -17.76 -5.24
C GLY A 136 8.98 -18.05 -5.30
N THR A 137 9.46 -18.43 -6.49
CA THR A 137 10.82 -18.95 -6.71
C THR A 137 11.48 -18.31 -7.92
N ASN A 138 12.73 -17.87 -7.77
CA ASN A 138 13.61 -17.46 -8.85
C ASN A 138 14.15 -18.70 -9.59
N PHE A 139 13.39 -19.21 -10.56
CA PHE A 139 13.76 -20.41 -11.31
C PHE A 139 14.92 -20.20 -12.30
N GLY A 140 15.65 -21.28 -12.58
CA GLY A 140 16.68 -21.29 -13.60
C GLY A 140 17.89 -20.43 -13.21
N ARG A 141 18.38 -19.63 -14.16
CA ARG A 141 19.65 -18.87 -14.02
C ARG A 141 19.60 -17.45 -14.58
N THR A 142 18.40 -16.97 -14.89
CA THR A 142 18.14 -15.62 -15.42
C THR A 142 17.01 -14.91 -14.65
N ALA A 143 16.56 -15.51 -13.54
CA ALA A 143 15.69 -14.89 -12.55
C ALA A 143 16.50 -14.63 -11.27
N GLY A 144 16.01 -13.72 -10.44
CA GLY A 144 16.72 -13.23 -9.25
C GLY A 144 17.73 -12.13 -9.55
N GLY A 145 18.18 -11.46 -8.48
CA GLY A 145 19.25 -10.47 -8.52
C GLY A 145 20.58 -11.04 -8.01
N PRO A 146 21.67 -10.26 -8.07
CA PRO A 146 22.94 -10.64 -7.46
C PRO A 146 22.74 -11.07 -6.00
N PHE A 147 23.23 -12.26 -5.66
CA PHE A 147 23.14 -12.85 -4.31
C PHE A 147 21.74 -13.12 -3.75
N ILE A 148 20.67 -12.86 -4.51
CA ILE A 148 19.31 -13.24 -4.10
C ILE A 148 19.16 -14.76 -4.19
N THR A 149 18.56 -15.37 -3.17
CA THR A 149 18.34 -16.81 -3.16
C THR A 149 17.36 -17.28 -4.24
N THR A 150 17.38 -18.58 -4.52
CA THR A 150 16.35 -19.23 -5.34
C THR A 150 14.96 -19.03 -4.74
N SER A 151 14.82 -19.15 -3.41
CA SER A 151 13.57 -18.78 -2.74
C SER A 151 13.32 -17.29 -2.82
N TYR A 152 12.10 -16.90 -3.18
CA TYR A 152 11.61 -15.53 -3.10
C TYR A 152 10.38 -15.44 -2.19
N ASP A 153 10.28 -16.30 -1.16
CA ASP A 153 9.12 -16.42 -0.26
C ASP A 153 8.61 -15.08 0.31
N TYR A 154 9.53 -14.17 0.68
CA TYR A 154 9.24 -12.82 1.18
C TYR A 154 8.36 -12.75 2.45
N ASP A 155 8.21 -13.87 3.17
CA ASP A 155 7.21 -14.02 4.25
C ASP A 155 5.81 -13.62 3.76
N ALA A 156 5.50 -13.91 2.50
CA ALA A 156 4.26 -13.51 1.85
C ALA A 156 3.04 -14.26 2.43
N PRO A 157 1.82 -13.68 2.34
CA PRO A 157 0.57 -14.36 2.71
C PRO A 157 0.35 -15.72 2.04
N ILE A 158 0.87 -15.89 0.81
CA ILE A 158 0.99 -17.17 0.13
C ILE A 158 2.48 -17.50 0.02
N ASP A 159 2.89 -18.62 0.61
CA ASP A 159 4.31 -18.98 0.69
C ASP A 159 4.92 -19.32 -0.69
N GLU A 160 6.23 -19.58 -0.71
CA GLU A 160 6.97 -19.99 -1.90
C GLU A 160 6.30 -21.11 -2.72
N TYR A 161 5.64 -22.05 -2.04
CA TYR A 161 5.05 -23.24 -2.65
C TYR A 161 3.57 -23.07 -3.01
N GLY A 162 3.00 -21.88 -2.79
CA GLY A 162 1.59 -21.61 -3.05
C GLY A 162 0.66 -22.02 -1.90
N LEU A 163 1.20 -22.36 -0.73
CA LEU A 163 0.38 -22.68 0.44
C LEU A 163 -0.01 -21.39 1.20
N VAL A 164 -1.18 -21.45 1.82
CA VAL A 164 -1.68 -20.34 2.65
C VAL A 164 -0.83 -20.24 3.92
N ARG A 165 -0.22 -19.07 4.15
CA ARG A 165 0.57 -18.78 5.35
C ARG A 165 -0.33 -18.23 6.45
N GLU A 166 -0.64 -19.05 7.44
CA GLU A 166 -1.37 -18.62 8.63
C GLU A 166 -0.43 -18.19 9.78
N PRO A 167 -0.84 -17.20 10.60
CA PRO A 167 -2.10 -16.45 10.57
C PRO A 167 -2.10 -15.28 9.57
N LYS A 168 -1.03 -15.08 8.81
CA LYS A 168 -0.85 -13.87 7.99
C LYS A 168 -1.99 -13.68 6.98
N HIS A 169 -2.32 -14.73 6.25
CA HIS A 169 -3.37 -14.70 5.25
C HIS A 169 -4.75 -14.46 5.88
N SER A 170 -5.17 -15.24 6.88
CA SER A 170 -6.50 -15.07 7.50
C SER A 170 -6.66 -13.71 8.18
N HIS A 171 -5.63 -13.21 8.85
CA HIS A 171 -5.70 -11.92 9.53
C HIS A 171 -5.83 -10.75 8.54
N LEU A 172 -5.08 -10.77 7.43
CA LEU A 172 -5.24 -9.77 6.37
C LEU A 172 -6.58 -9.88 5.66
N LYS A 173 -7.11 -11.10 5.47
CA LYS A 173 -8.44 -11.32 4.91
C LYS A 173 -9.54 -10.66 5.78
N GLU A 174 -9.49 -10.83 7.10
CA GLU A 174 -10.46 -10.17 7.99
C GLU A 174 -10.27 -8.65 8.04
N LEU A 175 -9.04 -8.15 7.94
CA LEU A 175 -8.77 -6.71 7.74
C LEU A 175 -9.44 -6.20 6.46
N HIS A 176 -9.29 -6.89 5.32
CA HIS A 176 -9.93 -6.48 4.06
C HIS A 176 -11.44 -6.50 4.18
N ARG A 177 -12.00 -7.50 4.87
CA ARG A 177 -13.44 -7.57 5.14
C ARG A 177 -13.92 -6.36 5.94
N ALA A 178 -13.20 -5.97 6.99
CA ALA A 178 -13.52 -4.78 7.78
C ALA A 178 -13.45 -3.50 6.93
N VAL A 179 -12.38 -3.31 6.15
CA VAL A 179 -12.24 -2.17 5.22
C VAL A 179 -13.37 -2.13 4.20
N LYS A 180 -13.81 -3.30 3.70
CA LYS A 180 -14.92 -3.38 2.74
C LYS A 180 -16.26 -2.99 3.36
N LEU A 181 -16.50 -3.30 4.63
CA LEU A 181 -17.68 -2.81 5.34
C LEU A 181 -17.66 -1.28 5.48
N CYS A 182 -16.48 -0.66 5.60
CA CYS A 182 -16.31 0.79 5.64
C CYS A 182 -16.33 1.48 4.27
N GLU A 183 -16.31 0.73 3.15
CA GLU A 183 -16.01 1.27 1.81
C GLU A 183 -16.91 2.44 1.41
N GLN A 184 -18.22 2.34 1.66
CA GLN A 184 -19.18 3.38 1.33
C GLN A 184 -18.89 4.72 2.05
N ALA A 185 -18.47 4.66 3.31
CA ALA A 185 -18.07 5.85 4.07
C ALA A 185 -16.71 6.37 3.56
N LEU A 186 -15.73 5.47 3.38
CA LEU A 186 -14.36 5.79 2.95
C LEU A 186 -14.31 6.53 1.60
N VAL A 187 -15.17 6.17 0.64
CA VAL A 187 -15.17 6.79 -0.70
C VAL A 187 -16.02 8.06 -0.79
N SER A 188 -16.69 8.45 0.30
CA SER A 188 -17.66 9.54 0.29
C SER A 188 -17.16 10.86 0.91
N VAL A 189 -16.13 10.79 1.77
CA VAL A 189 -15.68 11.94 2.57
C VAL A 189 -14.25 11.71 3.07
N ASP A 190 -13.54 12.80 3.36
CA ASP A 190 -12.27 12.76 4.10
C ASP A 190 -12.50 12.57 5.61
N PRO A 191 -11.56 11.96 6.35
CA PRO A 191 -11.75 11.68 7.76
C PRO A 191 -11.66 12.92 8.64
N ALA A 192 -12.60 13.07 9.58
CA ALA A 192 -12.45 13.97 10.73
C ALA A 192 -11.57 13.32 11.81
N ILE A 193 -10.61 14.07 12.35
CA ILE A 193 -9.70 13.58 13.40
C ILE A 193 -10.24 14.00 14.77
N THR A 194 -10.31 13.06 15.71
CA THR A 194 -10.65 13.30 17.11
C THR A 194 -9.58 12.74 18.02
N THR A 195 -9.05 13.56 18.93
CA THR A 195 -8.08 13.11 19.94
C THR A 195 -8.78 12.30 21.02
N LEU A 196 -8.35 11.05 21.25
CA LEU A 196 -8.88 10.17 22.30
C LEU A 196 -7.95 10.07 23.53
N GLY A 197 -6.69 10.45 23.37
CA GLY A 197 -5.66 10.41 24.41
C GLY A 197 -4.33 10.94 23.88
N THR A 198 -3.27 10.84 24.68
CA THR A 198 -1.93 11.34 24.30
C THR A 198 -1.36 10.63 23.07
N MET A 199 -1.64 9.34 22.92
CA MET A 199 -1.18 8.51 21.79
C MET A 199 -2.35 7.78 21.12
N GLN A 200 -3.57 8.27 21.32
CA GLN A 200 -4.78 7.67 20.79
C GLN A 200 -5.56 8.68 19.98
N GLU A 201 -5.97 8.29 18.77
CA GLU A 201 -6.80 9.10 17.88
C GLU A 201 -7.94 8.27 17.32
N ALA A 202 -9.05 8.93 17.01
CA ALA A 202 -10.09 8.43 16.14
C ALA A 202 -10.04 9.16 14.80
N ARG A 203 -10.21 8.42 13.72
CA ARG A 203 -10.48 8.98 12.38
C ARG A 203 -11.84 8.52 11.91
N VAL A 204 -12.74 9.48 11.70
CA VAL A 204 -14.16 9.24 11.46
C VAL A 204 -14.53 9.70 10.05
N PHE A 205 -15.01 8.77 9.25
CA PHE A 205 -15.58 9.01 7.93
C PHE A 205 -17.10 9.04 8.09
N GLN A 206 -17.69 10.23 8.11
CA GLN A 206 -19.13 10.37 8.31
C GLN A 206 -19.76 11.15 7.15
N SER A 207 -20.70 10.51 6.48
CA SER A 207 -21.51 11.10 5.41
C SER A 207 -22.97 10.65 5.57
N PRO A 208 -23.93 11.29 4.87
CA PRO A 208 -25.31 10.80 4.84
C PRO A 208 -25.44 9.36 4.33
N SER A 209 -24.44 8.87 3.59
CA SER A 209 -24.40 7.52 3.01
C SER A 209 -23.76 6.46 3.91
N GLY A 210 -23.11 6.82 5.02
CA GLY A 210 -22.49 5.85 5.92
C GLY A 210 -21.58 6.49 6.97
N CYS A 211 -21.22 5.69 7.96
CA CYS A 211 -20.29 6.05 9.02
C CYS A 211 -19.22 4.96 9.11
N ALA A 212 -17.96 5.33 9.33
CA ALA A 212 -16.91 4.40 9.72
C ALA A 212 -15.90 5.13 10.62
N ALA A 213 -15.34 4.44 11.60
CA ALA A 213 -14.32 4.98 12.49
C ALA A 213 -13.13 4.04 12.65
N PHE A 214 -11.93 4.63 12.74
CA PHE A 214 -10.69 3.93 13.02
C PHE A 214 -10.16 4.46 14.35
N LEU A 215 -10.04 3.60 15.36
CA LEU A 215 -9.54 3.97 16.69
C LEU A 215 -8.11 3.44 16.85
N ALA A 216 -7.13 4.34 16.82
CA ALA A 216 -5.72 3.99 16.83
C ALA A 216 -5.11 4.15 18.23
N ASN A 217 -4.23 3.20 18.60
CA ASN A 217 -3.30 3.34 19.71
C ASN A 217 -1.86 3.25 19.19
N TYR A 218 -1.17 4.39 19.21
CA TYR A 218 0.23 4.50 18.77
C TYR A 218 1.24 4.16 19.85
N ASN A 219 0.80 3.87 21.09
CA ASN A 219 1.71 3.42 22.12
C ASN A 219 2.12 1.96 21.83
N SER A 220 3.41 1.70 21.66
CA SER A 220 3.93 0.37 21.34
C SER A 220 4.02 -0.56 22.55
N ASN A 221 3.85 -0.04 23.77
CA ASN A 221 4.18 -0.75 25.01
C ASN A 221 2.98 -0.96 25.94
N SER A 222 1.89 -0.21 25.78
CA SER A 222 0.75 -0.29 26.70
C SER A 222 -0.60 -0.28 26.00
N TYR A 223 -1.53 -1.06 26.55
CA TYR A 223 -2.95 -0.97 26.25
C TYR A 223 -3.48 0.43 26.59
N ALA A 224 -4.51 0.87 25.87
CA ALA A 224 -5.26 2.09 26.17
C ALA A 224 -6.75 1.78 26.28
N LYS A 225 -7.43 2.36 27.28
CA LYS A 225 -8.88 2.37 27.34
C LYS A 225 -9.36 3.75 26.88
N VAL A 226 -10.12 3.79 25.79
CA VAL A 226 -10.67 5.02 25.21
C VAL A 226 -12.20 4.98 25.26
N VAL A 227 -12.83 6.16 25.30
CA VAL A 227 -14.27 6.29 25.15
C VAL A 227 -14.55 6.95 23.80
N PHE A 228 -15.35 6.30 22.97
CA PHE A 228 -15.75 6.79 21.65
C PHE A 228 -17.25 6.54 21.48
N ASN A 229 -18.03 7.57 21.09
CA ASN A 229 -19.49 7.50 20.99
C ASN A 229 -20.19 6.86 22.20
N ASN A 230 -19.77 7.25 23.42
CA ASN A 230 -20.26 6.73 24.71
C ASN A 230 -20.00 5.23 24.98
N GLU A 231 -19.22 4.56 24.14
CA GLU A 231 -18.76 3.19 24.37
C GLU A 231 -17.28 3.14 24.75
N GLN A 232 -16.90 2.13 25.52
CA GLN A 232 -15.53 1.94 25.99
C GLN A 232 -14.82 0.89 25.14
N TYR A 233 -13.68 1.25 24.56
CA TYR A 233 -12.83 0.37 23.76
C TYR A 233 -11.48 0.15 24.44
N SER A 234 -11.01 -1.08 24.44
CA SER A 234 -9.66 -1.45 24.89
C SER A 234 -8.77 -1.69 23.67
N LEU A 235 -7.84 -0.78 23.40
CA LEU A 235 -6.93 -0.83 22.27
C LEU A 235 -5.59 -1.44 22.71
N PRO A 236 -5.17 -2.60 22.15
CA PRO A 236 -3.83 -3.14 22.36
C PRO A 236 -2.71 -2.17 21.98
N PRO A 237 -1.47 -2.38 22.45
CA PRO A 237 -0.33 -1.63 21.96
C PRO A 237 -0.21 -1.75 20.44
N TRP A 238 0.15 -0.67 19.75
CA TRP A 238 0.39 -0.63 18.30
C TRP A 238 -0.74 -1.28 17.47
N SER A 239 -1.98 -0.82 17.70
CA SER A 239 -3.17 -1.41 17.08
C SER A 239 -4.16 -0.36 16.60
N ILE A 240 -5.03 -0.76 15.67
CA ILE A 240 -6.16 0.03 15.20
C ILE A 240 -7.40 -0.86 15.23
N SER A 241 -8.46 -0.41 15.90
CA SER A 241 -9.79 -1.00 15.79
C SER A 241 -10.57 -0.32 14.66
N ILE A 242 -11.26 -1.10 13.83
CA ILE A 242 -12.08 -0.61 12.70
C ILE A 242 -13.54 -0.83 13.05
N LEU A 243 -14.32 0.25 13.07
CA LEU A 243 -15.74 0.29 13.35
C LEU A 243 -16.48 0.66 12.05
N PRO A 244 -17.20 -0.28 11.41
CA PRO A 244 -17.88 -0.01 10.14
C PRO A 244 -19.21 0.75 10.24
N ASP A 245 -19.66 1.09 11.45
CA ASP A 245 -20.91 1.79 11.76
C ASP A 245 -20.78 2.77 12.95
#